data_AF-A0A0G4PV96-F1
#
_entry.id   AF-A0A0G4PV96-F1
#
_cell.length_a   1.000
_cell.length_b   1.000
_cell.length_c   1.000
_cell.angle_alpha   90.00
_cell.angle_beta   90.00
_cell.angle_gamma   90.00
#
_symmetry.space_group_name_H-M   'P 1'
#
loop_
_entity.id
_entity.type
_entity.pdbx_description
1 polymer ?
#
loop_
_entity_poly.entity_id
_entity_poly.type
_entity_poly.pdbx_seq_one_letter_code
_entity_poly.pdbx_strand_id
1 'polypeptide(L)'
;MTDETNMTGETGPVEVSRTIAMVIAGLFALACWNVLQILVSIFNTFQRRRGLYFWSMVIATLGILLHALSTFLRYFALAPNFPMCVLICIGWYAMVTGQSVVLYSRLHLVTNYDCYSRWVLGMIIFNFCALHIPTTVLFLGINLDVESFVAPFDIYERIQLAGFAAQETIISGLYIWETMTSLRPVLVMKGRRGQRVVVNLIIVNALAVLLDAALLTTEYTNHFDVQTTFKPVAYSIKLMLEFTVLNSLLVVIRTNPSVIEDIEQLHDDLHIDSRWGGKHPDNTAAFVIDPERSDQSDRGFQISPVRSHSSWVSLDHHVGPA
;
A
#
# COMPACT_ATOMS: atom_id res chain seq x y z
N MET A 1 30.28 -1.20 41.24
CA MET A 1 29.74 -0.37 40.15
C MET A 1 29.75 -1.25 38.91
N THR A 2 28.85 -2.23 38.93
CA THR A 2 28.82 -3.41 38.06
C THR A 2 27.42 -4.01 38.23
N ASP A 3 26.42 -3.43 37.58
CA ASP A 3 25.14 -4.09 37.25
C ASP A 3 24.23 -3.13 36.47
N GLU A 4 24.64 -2.74 35.26
CA GLU A 4 23.78 -1.94 34.37
C GLU A 4 23.77 -2.47 32.92
N THR A 5 24.37 -3.64 32.67
CA THR A 5 24.64 -4.13 31.29
C THR A 5 23.78 -5.30 30.83
N ASN A 6 22.79 -5.76 31.59
CA ASN A 6 21.93 -6.90 31.19
C ASN A 6 20.49 -6.52 30.80
N MET A 7 20.19 -5.23 30.64
CA MET A 7 18.83 -4.76 30.39
C MET A 7 18.41 -4.77 28.92
N THR A 8 19.32 -4.94 27.96
CA THR A 8 19.06 -4.53 26.57
C THR A 8 18.58 -5.62 25.61
N GLY A 9 18.37 -6.88 26.01
CA GLY A 9 17.88 -7.95 25.09
C GLY A 9 18.81 -8.30 23.91
N GLU A 10 19.92 -7.59 23.74
CA GLU A 10 20.94 -7.75 22.69
C GLU A 10 21.71 -9.07 22.81
N THR A 11 21.84 -9.59 24.04
CA THR A 11 22.62 -10.79 24.40
C THR A 11 21.76 -11.98 24.83
N GLY A 12 20.43 -11.82 24.99
CA GLY A 12 19.60 -12.93 25.46
C GLY A 12 18.18 -12.54 25.88
N PRO A 13 17.57 -13.32 26.80
CA PRO A 13 16.27 -12.99 27.39
C PRO A 13 16.29 -11.64 28.10
N VAL A 14 15.15 -10.95 28.09
CA VAL A 14 15.03 -9.62 28.69
C VAL A 14 14.48 -9.75 30.12
N GLU A 15 15.18 -9.23 31.11
CA GLU A 15 14.67 -9.08 32.47
C GLU A 15 13.91 -7.76 32.64
N VAL A 16 12.62 -7.76 32.30
CA VAL A 16 11.75 -6.57 32.39
C VAL A 16 10.65 -6.72 33.43
N SER A 17 10.22 -5.57 33.97
CA SER A 17 9.00 -5.50 34.79
C SER A 17 7.81 -6.12 34.07
N ARG A 18 6.91 -6.77 34.83
CA ARG A 18 5.69 -7.40 34.30
C ARG A 18 4.90 -6.45 33.39
N THR A 19 4.82 -5.17 33.75
CA THR A 19 4.13 -4.16 32.96
C THR A 19 4.75 -4.01 31.56
N ILE A 20 6.07 -3.93 31.49
CA ILE A 20 6.81 -3.80 30.22
C ILE A 20 6.68 -5.08 29.39
N ALA A 21 6.80 -6.26 30.03
CA ALA A 21 6.60 -7.54 29.36
C ALA A 21 5.19 -7.67 28.72
N MET A 22 4.14 -7.20 29.40
CA MET A 22 2.78 -7.18 28.86
C MET A 22 2.64 -6.24 27.65
N VAL A 23 3.28 -5.06 27.71
CA VAL A 23 3.33 -4.12 26.58
C VAL A 23 4.06 -4.75 25.39
N ILE A 24 5.21 -5.38 25.62
CA ILE A 24 6.00 -6.06 24.59
C ILE A 24 5.18 -7.16 23.92
N ALA A 25 4.53 -8.03 24.70
CA ALA A 25 3.67 -9.08 24.19
C ALA A 25 2.49 -8.51 23.37
N GLY A 26 1.88 -7.42 23.83
CA GLY A 26 0.81 -6.73 23.11
C GLY A 26 1.26 -6.17 21.75
N LEU A 27 2.45 -5.59 21.67
CA LEU A 27 3.02 -5.08 20.42
C LEU A 27 3.34 -6.21 19.44
N PHE A 28 3.89 -7.34 19.90
CA PHE A 28 4.09 -8.51 19.03
C PHE A 28 2.76 -9.09 18.53
N ALA A 29 1.75 -9.19 19.40
CA ALA A 29 0.42 -9.63 19.00
C ALA A 29 -0.19 -8.69 17.94
N LEU A 30 -0.02 -7.38 18.10
CA LEU A 30 -0.46 -6.39 17.13
C LEU A 30 0.28 -6.54 15.79
N ALA A 31 1.60 -6.73 15.81
CA ALA A 31 2.38 -6.97 14.60
C ALA A 31 1.89 -8.22 13.86
N CYS A 32 1.67 -9.33 14.58
CA CYS A 32 1.14 -10.57 14.01
C CYS A 32 -0.27 -10.39 13.42
N TRP A 33 -1.14 -9.64 14.11
CA TRP A 33 -2.47 -9.31 13.60
C TRP A 33 -2.40 -8.51 12.29
N ASN A 34 -1.57 -7.47 12.26
CA ASN A 34 -1.36 -6.66 11.07
C ASN A 34 -0.83 -7.49 9.89
N VAL A 35 0.15 -8.36 10.13
CA VAL A 35 0.67 -9.31 9.13
C VAL A 35 -0.47 -10.17 8.55
N LEU A 36 -1.32 -10.74 9.41
CA LEU A 36 -2.43 -11.58 8.95
C LEU A 36 -3.39 -10.78 8.06
N GLN A 37 -3.75 -9.57 8.48
CA GLN A 37 -4.62 -8.68 7.71
C GLN A 37 -3.99 -8.31 6.36
N ILE A 38 -2.69 -8.04 6.32
CA ILE A 38 -1.95 -7.71 5.09
C ILE A 38 -1.92 -8.94 4.16
N LEU A 39 -1.62 -10.14 4.67
CA LEU A 39 -1.64 -11.37 3.86
C LEU A 39 -3.01 -11.61 3.23
N VAL A 40 -4.08 -11.54 4.02
CA VAL A 40 -5.46 -11.69 3.52
C VAL A 40 -5.75 -10.64 2.44
N SER A 41 -5.36 -9.39 2.66
CA SER A 41 -5.56 -8.29 1.71
C SER A 41 -4.79 -8.51 0.40
N ILE A 42 -3.54 -8.97 0.47
CA ILE A 42 -2.70 -9.32 -0.69
C ILE A 42 -3.37 -10.43 -1.50
N PHE A 43 -3.77 -11.53 -0.86
CA PHE A 43 -4.34 -12.68 -1.56
C PHE A 43 -5.74 -12.40 -2.14
N ASN A 44 -6.53 -11.53 -1.51
CA ASN A 44 -7.83 -11.12 -2.04
C ASN A 44 -7.72 -10.15 -3.23
N THR A 45 -6.68 -9.32 -3.27
CA THR A 45 -6.54 -8.25 -4.28
C THR A 45 -5.81 -8.73 -5.53
N PHE A 46 -4.76 -9.53 -5.38
CA PHE A 46 -3.93 -9.98 -6.50
C PHE A 46 -4.42 -11.28 -7.12
N GLN A 47 -5.21 -11.14 -8.20
CA GLN A 47 -5.64 -12.26 -9.03
C GLN A 47 -4.49 -12.94 -9.79
N ARG A 48 -3.39 -12.21 -10.07
CA ARG A 48 -2.22 -12.71 -10.83
C ARG A 48 -0.95 -12.63 -9.98
N ARG A 49 -0.50 -13.78 -9.46
CA ARG A 49 0.60 -13.91 -8.46
C ARG A 49 2.02 -13.99 -9.05
N ARG A 50 2.30 -13.25 -10.13
CA ARG A 50 3.60 -13.35 -10.85
C ARG A 50 4.45 -12.08 -10.83
N GLY A 51 3.92 -10.95 -10.36
CA GLY A 51 4.64 -9.67 -10.37
C GLY A 51 5.65 -9.54 -9.22
N LEU A 52 6.71 -8.78 -9.45
CA LEU A 52 7.72 -8.44 -8.42
C LEU A 52 7.08 -7.77 -7.19
N TYR A 53 6.10 -6.88 -7.41
CA TYR A 53 5.33 -6.26 -6.32
C TYR A 53 4.66 -7.30 -5.41
N PHE A 54 4.02 -8.31 -6.00
CA PHE A 54 3.32 -9.34 -5.22
C PHE A 54 4.31 -10.12 -4.34
N TRP A 55 5.41 -10.60 -4.93
CA TRP A 55 6.39 -11.39 -4.19
C TRP A 55 7.14 -10.56 -3.14
N SER A 56 7.49 -9.31 -3.44
CA SER A 56 8.13 -8.41 -2.47
C SER A 56 7.20 -8.11 -1.29
N MET A 57 5.91 -7.84 -1.53
CA MET A 57 4.91 -7.66 -0.46
C MET A 57 4.78 -8.92 0.42
N VAL A 58 4.66 -10.10 -0.19
CA VAL A 58 4.53 -11.36 0.56
C VAL A 58 5.79 -11.65 1.38
N ILE A 59 6.97 -11.52 0.77
CA ILE A 59 8.25 -11.77 1.44
C ILE A 59 8.46 -10.78 2.59
N ALA A 60 8.18 -9.49 2.38
CA ALA A 60 8.26 -8.49 3.44
C ALA A 60 7.30 -8.80 4.60
N THR A 61 6.06 -9.18 4.28
CA THR A 61 5.03 -9.52 5.28
C THR A 61 5.42 -10.75 6.09
N LEU A 62 5.92 -11.81 5.44
CA LEU A 62 6.42 -13.00 6.12
C LEU A 62 7.71 -12.72 6.90
N GLY A 63 8.57 -11.83 6.40
CA GLY A 63 9.76 -11.36 7.11
C GLY A 63 9.42 -10.68 8.43
N ILE A 64 8.40 -9.81 8.45
CA ILE A 64 7.87 -9.19 9.67
C ILE A 64 7.41 -10.26 10.65
N LEU A 65 6.64 -11.25 10.18
CA LEU A 65 6.13 -12.34 11.03
C LEU A 65 7.27 -13.17 11.64
N LEU A 66 8.25 -13.56 10.80
CA LEU A 66 9.39 -14.36 11.25
C LEU A 66 10.24 -13.58 12.26
N HIS A 67 10.50 -12.30 12.00
CA HIS A 67 11.23 -11.44 12.91
C HIS A 67 10.50 -11.28 14.25
N ALA A 68 9.20 -10.95 14.21
CA ALA A 68 8.36 -10.78 15.39
C ALA A 68 8.32 -12.05 16.25
N LEU A 69 8.04 -13.20 15.64
CA LEU A 69 7.92 -14.47 16.36
C LEU A 69 9.27 -14.93 16.94
N SER A 70 10.36 -14.80 16.17
CA SER A 70 11.70 -15.22 16.64
C SER A 70 12.19 -14.33 17.78
N THR A 71 11.95 -13.01 17.69
CA THR A 71 12.29 -12.06 18.77
C THR A 71 11.44 -12.34 20.01
N PHE A 72 10.13 -12.57 19.85
CA PHE A 72 9.26 -12.95 20.97
C PHE A 72 9.73 -14.23 21.67
N LEU A 73 10.00 -15.30 20.91
CA LEU A 73 10.47 -16.56 21.48
C LEU A 73 11.81 -16.41 22.21
N ARG A 74 12.72 -15.60 21.67
CA ARG A 74 14.01 -15.28 22.30
C ARG A 74 13.82 -14.48 23.58
N TYR A 75 12.99 -13.43 23.56
CA TYR A 75 12.78 -12.52 24.69
C TYR A 75 12.23 -13.23 25.92
N PHE A 76 11.29 -14.16 25.72
CA PHE A 76 10.68 -14.94 26.79
C PHE A 76 11.42 -16.26 27.11
N ALA A 77 12.63 -16.46 26.57
CA ALA A 77 13.42 -17.67 26.75
C ALA A 77 12.68 -18.98 26.40
N LEU A 78 11.73 -18.91 25.46
CA LEU A 78 10.91 -20.07 25.04
C LEU A 78 11.65 -20.98 24.04
N ALA A 79 12.76 -20.51 23.48
CA ALA A 79 13.57 -21.24 22.53
C ALA A 79 15.07 -20.91 22.70
N PRO A 80 16.00 -21.74 22.18
CA PRO A 80 17.44 -21.50 22.30
C PRO A 80 17.85 -20.17 21.66
N ASN A 81 18.72 -19.41 22.34
CA ASN A 81 19.10 -18.05 21.95
C ASN A 81 19.70 -17.98 20.54
N PHE A 82 20.78 -18.73 20.29
CA PHE A 82 21.55 -18.62 19.04
C PHE A 82 20.74 -18.98 17.77
N PRO A 83 19.97 -20.08 17.71
CA PRO A 83 19.07 -20.36 16.58
C PRO A 83 18.04 -19.24 16.34
N MET A 84 17.49 -18.64 17.40
CA MET A 84 16.55 -17.52 17.24
C MET A 84 17.27 -16.27 16.68
N CYS A 85 18.53 -16.02 17.05
CA CYS A 85 19.33 -14.93 16.46
C CYS A 85 19.40 -15.04 14.94
N VAL A 86 19.65 -16.25 14.43
CA VAL A 86 19.74 -16.51 12.98
C VAL A 86 18.39 -16.26 12.31
N LEU A 87 17.29 -16.73 12.91
CA LEU A 87 15.94 -16.48 12.38
C LEU A 87 15.56 -15.00 12.41
N ILE A 88 15.98 -14.26 13.45
CA ILE A 88 15.83 -12.80 13.53
C ILE A 88 16.53 -12.13 12.36
N CYS A 89 17.80 -12.49 12.07
CA CYS A 89 18.52 -11.94 10.92
C CYS A 89 17.81 -12.21 9.59
N ILE A 90 17.34 -13.45 9.37
CA ILE A 90 16.61 -13.83 8.15
C ILE A 90 15.31 -13.03 8.02
N GLY A 91 14.52 -12.95 9.10
CA GLY A 91 13.29 -12.19 9.13
C GLY A 91 13.52 -10.69 8.91
N TRP A 92 14.58 -10.15 9.51
CA TRP A 92 14.99 -8.76 9.36
C TRP A 92 15.38 -8.42 7.92
N TYR A 93 16.17 -9.28 7.26
CA TYR A 93 16.55 -9.10 5.85
C TYR A 93 15.32 -9.09 4.95
N ALA A 94 14.45 -10.10 5.10
CA ALA A 94 13.21 -10.20 4.34
C ALA A 94 12.29 -9.00 4.59
N MET A 95 12.19 -8.53 5.83
CA MET A 95 11.39 -7.37 6.23
C MET A 95 11.92 -6.08 5.59
N VAL A 96 13.16 -5.67 5.88
CA VAL A 96 13.68 -4.34 5.50
C VAL A 96 13.99 -4.26 4.01
N THR A 97 14.65 -5.28 3.47
CA THR A 97 14.95 -5.31 2.03
C THR A 97 13.67 -5.54 1.23
N GLY A 98 12.76 -6.38 1.70
CA GLY A 98 11.47 -6.60 1.05
C GLY A 98 10.67 -5.31 0.90
N GLN A 99 10.62 -4.46 1.93
CA GLN A 99 9.99 -3.14 1.90
C GLN A 99 10.60 -2.21 0.86
N SER A 100 11.93 -2.17 0.82
CA SER A 100 12.66 -1.37 -0.15
C SER A 100 12.36 -1.82 -1.58
N VAL A 101 12.21 -3.13 -1.80
CA VAL A 101 11.81 -3.70 -3.10
C VAL A 101 10.34 -3.43 -3.42
N VAL A 102 9.44 -3.37 -2.42
CA VAL A 102 8.03 -2.94 -2.61
C VAL A 102 7.98 -1.50 -3.14
N LEU A 103 8.69 -0.59 -2.46
CA LEU A 103 8.80 0.81 -2.86
C LEU A 103 9.40 0.95 -4.27
N TYR A 104 10.49 0.22 -4.54
CA TYR A 104 11.10 0.15 -5.87
C TYR A 104 10.11 -0.34 -6.93
N SER A 105 9.37 -1.42 -6.65
CA SER A 105 8.40 -1.98 -7.58
C SER A 105 7.27 -0.99 -7.88
N ARG A 106 6.88 -0.15 -6.92
CA ARG A 106 5.88 0.92 -7.17
C ARG A 106 6.44 2.03 -8.03
N LEU A 107 7.66 2.48 -7.73
CA LEU A 107 8.33 3.50 -8.53
C LEU A 107 8.47 3.04 -9.99
N HIS A 108 8.87 1.79 -10.20
CA HIS A 108 9.00 1.20 -11.53
C HIS A 108 7.68 1.15 -12.31
N LEU A 109 6.53 1.04 -11.62
CA LEU A 109 5.21 1.06 -12.27
C LEU A 109 4.76 2.46 -12.69
N VAL A 110 5.35 3.52 -12.12
CA VAL A 110 4.97 4.92 -12.38
C VAL A 110 5.96 5.62 -13.32
N THR A 111 7.24 5.26 -13.26
CA THR A 111 8.27 5.89 -14.10
C THR A 111 8.27 5.31 -15.52
N ASN A 112 8.48 6.17 -16.52
CA ASN A 112 8.72 5.77 -17.90
C ASN A 112 10.23 5.68 -18.23
N TYR A 113 11.11 6.15 -17.33
CA TYR A 113 12.55 6.22 -17.57
C TYR A 113 13.30 5.18 -16.74
N ASP A 114 13.83 4.15 -17.40
CA ASP A 114 14.49 3.01 -16.73
C ASP A 114 15.76 3.37 -15.94
N CYS A 115 16.39 4.51 -16.24
CA CYS A 115 17.66 4.89 -15.63
C CYS A 115 17.53 5.07 -14.10
N TYR A 116 16.56 5.86 -13.64
CA TYR A 116 16.36 6.12 -12.21
C TYR A 116 16.01 4.86 -11.42
N SER A 117 15.16 4.02 -12.00
CA SER A 117 14.82 2.71 -11.43
C SER A 117 16.08 1.86 -11.18
N ARG A 118 16.97 1.77 -12.18
CA ARG A 118 18.22 1.00 -12.03
C ARG A 118 19.15 1.55 -10.94
N TRP A 119 19.26 2.87 -10.81
CA TRP A 119 20.04 3.49 -9.72
C TRP A 119 19.45 3.17 -8.34
N VAL A 120 18.12 3.21 -8.20
CA VAL A 120 17.45 2.82 -6.95
C VAL A 120 17.72 1.37 -6.60
N LEU A 121 17.64 0.45 -7.58
CA LEU A 121 17.98 -0.95 -7.34
C LEU A 121 19.45 -1.12 -6.92
N GLY A 122 20.37 -0.38 -7.55
CA GLY A 122 21.77 -0.34 -7.16
C GLY A 122 21.98 0.15 -5.72
N MET A 123 21.26 1.19 -5.30
CA MET A 123 21.27 1.68 -3.91
C MET A 123 20.77 0.62 -2.93
N ILE A 124 19.67 -0.09 -3.23
CA ILE A 124 19.14 -1.17 -2.38
C ILE A 124 20.17 -2.28 -2.21
N ILE A 125 20.81 -2.72 -3.30
CA ILE A 125 21.85 -3.76 -3.24
C ILE A 125 23.06 -3.28 -2.46
N PHE A 126 23.51 -2.04 -2.67
CA PHE A 126 24.63 -1.46 -1.95
C PHE A 126 24.36 -1.40 -0.45
N ASN A 127 23.20 -0.87 -0.03
CA ASN A 127 22.83 -0.81 1.38
C ASN A 127 22.61 -2.19 1.99
N PHE A 128 22.14 -3.18 1.22
CA PHE A 128 22.13 -4.56 1.69
C PHE A 128 23.54 -5.04 2.04
N CYS A 129 24.51 -4.87 1.14
CA CYS A 129 25.87 -5.30 1.41
C CYS A 129 26.56 -4.47 2.50
N ALA A 130 26.36 -3.16 2.50
CA ALA A 130 27.04 -2.24 3.40
C ALA A 130 26.40 -2.20 4.80
N LEU A 131 25.08 -2.31 4.93
CA LEU A 131 24.39 -2.14 6.21
C LEU A 131 23.95 -3.47 6.81
N HIS A 132 23.37 -4.40 6.03
CA HIS A 132 22.92 -5.68 6.59
C HIS A 132 24.09 -6.57 7.03
N ILE A 133 25.08 -6.80 6.15
CA ILE A 133 26.14 -7.79 6.40
C ILE A 133 26.97 -7.45 7.65
N PRO A 134 27.52 -6.23 7.82
CA PRO A 134 28.37 -5.95 8.99
C PRO A 134 27.56 -5.97 10.29
N THR A 135 26.33 -5.45 10.28
CA THR A 135 25.43 -5.54 11.45
C THR A 135 25.20 -6.99 11.86
N THR A 136 24.94 -7.89 10.90
CA THR A 136 24.72 -9.30 11.21
C THR A 136 25.97 -9.98 11.77
N VAL A 137 27.16 -9.67 11.24
CA VAL A 137 28.41 -10.19 11.79
C VAL A 137 28.61 -9.73 13.23
N LEU A 138 28.37 -8.45 13.51
CA LEU A 138 28.48 -7.88 14.85
C LEU A 138 27.45 -8.48 15.81
N PHE A 139 26.19 -8.56 15.40
CA PHE A 139 25.09 -9.13 16.18
C PHE A 139 25.32 -10.60 16.55
N LEU A 140 25.74 -11.42 15.57
CA LEU A 140 26.04 -12.83 15.83
C LEU A 140 27.29 -13.00 16.69
N GLY A 141 28.30 -12.16 16.51
CA GLY A 141 29.52 -12.21 17.33
C GLY A 141 29.25 -11.87 18.81
N ILE A 142 28.40 -10.89 19.09
CA ILE A 142 27.97 -10.58 20.47
C ILE A 142 27.21 -11.77 21.08
N ASN A 143 26.36 -12.44 20.30
CA ASN A 143 25.62 -13.63 20.75
C ASN A 143 26.48 -14.92 20.79
N LEU A 144 27.77 -14.81 20.48
CA LEU A 144 28.82 -15.82 20.68
C LEU A 144 29.81 -15.39 21.78
N ASP A 145 29.42 -14.44 22.62
CA ASP A 145 30.18 -13.92 23.76
C ASP A 145 31.50 -13.22 23.38
N VAL A 146 31.56 -12.63 22.17
CA VAL A 146 32.69 -11.80 21.74
C VAL A 146 32.48 -10.34 22.19
N GLU A 147 32.88 -10.04 23.43
CA GLU A 147 32.65 -8.72 24.07
C GLU A 147 33.19 -7.53 23.25
N SER A 148 34.29 -7.72 22.50
CA SER A 148 34.86 -6.66 21.65
C SER A 148 33.92 -6.14 20.56
N PHE A 149 32.83 -6.86 20.26
CA PHE A 149 31.87 -6.49 19.21
C PHE A 149 30.72 -5.62 19.72
N VAL A 150 30.53 -5.49 21.05
CA VAL A 150 29.42 -4.72 21.65
C VAL A 150 29.45 -3.25 21.24
N ALA A 151 30.57 -2.55 21.46
CA ALA A 151 30.68 -1.13 21.13
C ALA A 151 30.58 -0.86 19.61
N PRO A 152 31.23 -1.64 18.72
CA PRO A 152 31.00 -1.50 17.28
C PRO A 152 29.55 -1.76 16.85
N PHE A 153 28.84 -2.70 17.49
CA PHE A 153 27.44 -3.01 17.17
C PHE A 153 26.51 -1.83 17.47
N ASP A 154 26.57 -1.23 18.65
CA ASP A 154 25.72 -0.08 19.02
C ASP A 154 25.90 1.10 18.04
N ILE A 155 27.15 1.37 17.63
CA ILE A 155 27.42 2.41 16.62
C ILE A 155 26.82 2.01 15.26
N TYR A 156 27.07 0.78 14.83
CA TYR A 156 26.64 0.32 13.51
C TYR A 156 25.13 0.19 13.42
N GLU A 157 24.45 -0.15 14.53
CA GLU A 157 22.99 -0.24 14.62
C GLU A 157 22.32 1.11 14.30
N ARG A 158 22.83 2.20 14.88
CA ARG A 158 22.33 3.56 14.60
C ARG A 158 22.58 3.97 13.15
N ILE A 159 23.78 3.65 12.64
CA ILE A 159 24.16 3.94 11.24
C ILE A 159 23.26 3.20 10.27
N GLN A 160 23.01 1.91 10.48
CA GLN A 160 22.15 1.14 9.58
C GLN A 160 20.71 1.66 9.58
N LEU A 161 20.16 2.05 10.74
CA LEU A 161 18.78 2.52 10.84
C LEU A 161 18.63 3.85 10.13
N ALA A 162 19.57 4.76 10.34
CA ALA A 162 19.64 6.02 9.60
C ALA A 162 19.82 5.77 8.09
N GLY A 163 20.66 4.81 7.70
CA GLY A 163 20.90 4.46 6.30
C GLY A 163 19.66 3.91 5.59
N PHE A 164 18.92 2.98 6.24
CA PHE A 164 17.66 2.47 5.69
C PHE A 164 16.56 3.53 5.66
N ALA A 165 16.44 4.36 6.70
CA ALA A 165 15.48 5.47 6.70
C ALA A 165 15.79 6.49 5.60
N ALA A 166 17.07 6.81 5.37
CA ALA A 166 17.50 7.66 4.26
C ALA A 166 17.16 7.03 2.91
N GLN A 167 17.42 5.73 2.74
CA GLN A 167 17.04 4.99 1.55
C GLN A 167 15.53 5.06 1.29
N GLU A 168 14.70 4.75 2.28
CA GLU A 168 13.24 4.78 2.17
C GLU A 168 12.74 6.20 1.83
N THR A 169 13.31 7.22 2.47
CA THR A 169 13.00 8.63 2.19
C THR A 169 13.36 9.03 0.76
N ILE A 170 14.52 8.61 0.25
CA ILE A 170 14.94 8.88 -1.13
C ILE A 170 13.99 8.22 -2.13
N ILE A 171 13.63 6.95 -1.92
CA ILE A 171 12.72 6.23 -2.83
C ILE A 171 11.32 6.85 -2.79
N SER A 172 10.81 7.17 -1.60
CA SER A 172 9.51 7.83 -1.42
C SER A 172 9.49 9.23 -2.08
N GLY A 173 10.53 10.03 -1.90
CA GLY A 173 10.66 11.34 -2.52
C GLY A 173 10.68 11.27 -4.04
N LEU A 174 11.47 10.36 -4.61
CA LEU A 174 11.53 10.13 -6.05
C LEU A 174 10.16 9.65 -6.61
N TYR A 175 9.47 8.80 -5.86
CA TYR A 175 8.13 8.34 -6.21
C TYR A 175 7.10 9.48 -6.24
N ILE A 176 7.11 10.36 -5.24
CA ILE A 176 6.25 11.55 -5.24
C ILE A 176 6.58 12.44 -6.43
N TRP A 177 7.87 12.71 -6.68
CA TRP A 177 8.32 13.53 -7.80
C TRP A 177 7.82 13.02 -9.15
N GLU A 178 8.01 11.73 -9.41
CA GLU A 178 7.55 11.07 -10.63
C GLU A 178 6.02 11.05 -10.73
N THR A 179 5.32 10.79 -9.63
CA THR A 179 3.85 10.84 -9.61
C THR A 179 3.33 12.25 -9.91
N MET A 180 3.95 13.29 -9.36
CA MET A 180 3.53 14.68 -9.59
C MET A 180 3.86 15.17 -11.00
N THR A 181 4.87 14.60 -11.65
CA THR A 181 5.28 14.99 -13.00
C THR A 181 4.50 14.20 -14.06
N SER A 182 4.46 12.88 -13.91
CA SER A 182 3.94 11.95 -14.93
C SER A 182 2.44 11.66 -14.78
N LEU A 183 1.93 11.53 -13.56
CA LEU A 183 0.53 11.16 -13.32
C LEU A 183 -0.38 12.37 -13.04
N ARG A 184 0.15 13.48 -12.51
CA ARG A 184 -0.67 14.67 -12.19
C ARG A 184 -1.49 15.19 -13.39
N PRO A 185 -0.96 15.32 -14.62
CA PRO A 185 -1.76 15.78 -15.75
C PRO A 185 -2.97 14.88 -16.02
N VAL A 186 -2.75 13.56 -16.01
CA VAL A 186 -3.79 12.53 -16.21
C VAL A 186 -4.82 12.53 -15.07
N LEU A 187 -4.37 12.72 -13.83
CA LEU A 187 -5.24 12.75 -12.66
C LEU A 187 -6.06 14.05 -12.59
N VAL A 188 -5.51 15.18 -13.02
CA VAL A 188 -6.25 16.45 -13.13
C VAL A 188 -7.37 16.35 -14.16
N MET A 189 -7.14 15.63 -15.28
CA MET A 189 -8.21 15.35 -16.26
C MET A 189 -9.36 14.53 -15.66
N LYS A 190 -9.12 13.72 -14.62
CA LYS A 190 -10.17 12.98 -13.88
C LYS A 190 -10.85 13.78 -12.76
N GLY A 191 -10.66 15.10 -12.73
CA GLY A 191 -11.36 16.03 -11.83
C GLY A 191 -11.17 15.74 -10.34
N ARG A 192 -12.26 15.83 -9.56
CA ARG A 192 -12.24 15.71 -8.09
C ARG A 192 -11.73 14.35 -7.58
N ARG A 193 -11.95 13.25 -8.33
CA ARG A 193 -11.49 11.91 -7.94
C ARG A 193 -9.98 11.76 -8.06
N GLY A 194 -9.38 12.31 -9.12
CA GLY A 194 -7.93 12.28 -9.31
C GLY A 194 -7.21 13.12 -8.25
N GLN A 195 -7.72 14.31 -7.92
CA GLN A 195 -7.17 15.13 -6.83
C GLN A 195 -7.15 14.40 -5.48
N ARG A 196 -8.22 13.66 -5.14
CA ARG A 196 -8.27 12.89 -3.90
C ARG A 196 -7.17 11.82 -3.84
N VAL A 197 -6.87 11.16 -4.96
CA VAL A 197 -5.81 10.14 -5.02
C VAL A 197 -4.43 10.75 -4.87
N VAL A 198 -4.18 11.92 -5.49
CA VAL A 198 -2.92 12.66 -5.31
C VAL A 198 -2.72 13.06 -3.85
N VAL A 199 -3.75 13.59 -3.19
CA VAL A 199 -3.68 13.96 -1.77
C VAL A 199 -3.46 12.74 -0.88
N ASN A 200 -4.21 11.65 -1.12
CA ASN A 200 -4.03 10.40 -0.38
C ASN A 200 -2.60 9.86 -0.51
N LEU A 201 -2.01 9.93 -1.71
CA LEU A 201 -0.65 9.49 -1.98
C LEU A 201 0.40 10.31 -1.24
N ILE A 202 0.21 11.63 -1.11
CA ILE A 202 1.09 12.50 -0.31
C ILE A 202 0.95 12.16 1.18
N ILE A 203 -0.27 12.05 1.70
CA ILE A 203 -0.54 11.76 3.11
C ILE A 203 0.10 10.43 3.50
N VAL A 204 -0.09 9.38 2.69
CA VAL A 204 0.44 8.06 3.01
C VAL A 204 1.97 8.03 3.02
N ASN A 205 2.62 8.67 2.05
CA ASN A 205 4.09 8.77 2.06
C ASN A 205 4.59 9.62 3.24
N ALA A 206 3.91 10.70 3.59
CA ALA A 206 4.27 11.50 4.77
C ALA A 206 4.18 10.67 6.07
N LEU A 207 3.14 9.83 6.20
CA LEU A 207 3.02 8.90 7.33
C LEU A 207 4.16 7.86 7.34
N ALA A 208 4.62 7.38 6.19
CA ALA A 208 5.76 6.46 6.12
C ALA A 208 7.05 7.13 6.63
N VAL A 209 7.33 8.38 6.20
CA VAL A 209 8.48 9.16 6.69
C VAL A 209 8.38 9.45 8.19
N LEU A 210 7.18 9.71 8.71
CA LEU A 210 6.97 9.89 10.15
C LEU A 210 7.25 8.59 10.93
N LEU A 211 6.90 7.43 10.37
CA LEU A 211 7.25 6.13 10.97
C LEU A 211 8.76 5.88 10.98
N ASP A 212 9.49 6.31 9.94
CA ASP A 212 10.95 6.29 9.94
C ASP A 212 11.55 7.17 11.04
N ALA A 213 11.05 8.41 11.16
CA ALA A 213 11.49 9.32 12.20
C ALA A 213 11.20 8.77 13.61
N ALA A 214 10.06 8.10 13.79
CA ALA A 214 9.73 7.43 15.04
C ALA A 214 10.71 6.30 15.36
N LEU A 215 11.07 5.46 14.38
CA LEU A 215 12.05 4.38 14.54
C LEU A 215 13.45 4.92 14.90
N LEU A 216 13.89 5.98 14.22
CA LEU A 216 15.14 6.66 14.57
C LEU A 216 15.06 7.22 16.00
N THR A 217 13.97 7.90 16.35
CA THR A 217 13.84 8.49 17.69
C THR A 217 13.92 7.41 18.77
N THR A 218 13.24 6.27 18.59
CA THR A 218 13.32 5.15 19.55
C THR A 218 14.74 4.60 19.69
N GLU A 219 15.50 4.55 18.59
CA GLU A 219 16.90 4.13 18.60
C GLU A 219 17.78 5.09 19.41
N TYR A 220 17.70 6.39 19.11
CA TYR A 220 18.53 7.40 19.77
C TYR A 220 18.17 7.60 21.25
N THR A 221 17.05 7.05 21.72
CA THR A 221 16.69 7.00 23.14
C THR A 221 17.30 5.81 23.91
N ASN A 222 18.15 4.98 23.28
CA ASN A 222 18.86 3.84 23.90
C ASN A 222 17.96 2.78 24.56
N HIS A 223 16.72 2.62 24.11
CA HIS A 223 15.81 1.57 24.61
C HIS A 223 15.67 0.47 23.55
N PHE A 224 16.69 -0.40 23.44
CA PHE A 224 16.76 -1.47 22.44
C PHE A 224 15.55 -2.40 22.46
N ASP A 225 15.05 -2.78 23.64
CA ASP A 225 13.92 -3.72 23.80
C ASP A 225 12.60 -3.12 23.31
N VAL A 226 12.43 -1.80 23.49
CA VAL A 226 11.26 -1.09 22.97
C VAL A 226 11.38 -0.92 21.46
N GLN A 227 12.58 -0.60 20.97
CA GLN A 227 12.83 -0.37 19.55
C GLN A 227 12.70 -1.67 18.72
N THR A 228 13.28 -2.79 19.14
CA THR A 228 13.11 -4.11 18.51
C THR A 228 11.67 -4.60 18.49
N THR A 229 10.88 -4.28 19.52
CA THR A 229 9.46 -4.65 19.57
C THR A 229 8.58 -3.73 18.72
N PHE A 230 8.90 -2.44 18.67
CA PHE A 230 8.17 -1.45 17.87
C PHE A 230 8.42 -1.61 16.36
N LYS A 231 9.63 -2.06 15.97
CA LYS A 231 10.07 -2.21 14.58
C LYS A 231 9.12 -3.07 13.72
N PRO A 232 8.73 -4.31 14.10
CA PRO A 232 7.73 -5.08 13.36
C PRO A 232 6.39 -4.36 13.16
N VAL A 233 5.92 -3.62 14.17
CA VAL A 233 4.67 -2.86 14.09
C VAL A 233 4.81 -1.75 13.06
N ALA A 234 5.86 -0.93 13.15
CA ALA A 234 6.11 0.15 12.22
C ALA A 234 6.21 -0.36 10.76
N TYR A 235 6.97 -1.43 10.52
CA TYR A 235 7.08 -2.03 9.19
C TYR A 235 5.77 -2.64 8.69
N SER A 236 4.94 -3.23 9.56
CA SER A 236 3.61 -3.72 9.16
C SER A 236 2.70 -2.58 8.72
N ILE A 237 2.71 -1.45 9.43
CA ILE A 237 1.94 -0.26 9.06
C ILE A 237 2.45 0.29 7.74
N LYS A 238 3.78 0.35 7.53
CA LYS A 238 4.36 0.73 6.23
C LYS A 238 3.82 -0.12 5.08
N LEU A 239 3.79 -1.46 5.19
CA LEU A 239 3.20 -2.29 4.10
C LEU A 239 1.71 -2.00 3.87
N MET A 240 0.95 -1.76 4.95
CA MET A 240 -0.46 -1.43 4.82
C MET A 240 -0.68 -0.09 4.10
N LEU A 241 0.17 0.88 4.37
CA LEU A 241 0.25 2.16 3.68
C LEU A 241 0.57 1.96 2.19
N GLU A 242 1.63 1.20 1.89
CA GLU A 242 2.06 0.86 0.53
C GLU A 242 0.92 0.22 -0.29
N PHE A 243 0.24 -0.75 0.32
CA PHE A 243 -0.89 -1.46 -0.26
C PHE A 243 -2.08 -0.54 -0.56
N THR A 244 -2.41 0.36 0.38
CA THR A 244 -3.47 1.36 0.21
C THR A 244 -3.21 2.27 -0.99
N VAL A 245 -1.96 2.72 -1.16
CA VAL A 245 -1.61 3.60 -2.27
C VAL A 245 -1.69 2.87 -3.61
N LEU A 246 -1.18 1.65 -3.69
CA LEU A 246 -1.27 0.89 -4.94
C LEU A 246 -2.73 0.67 -5.37
N ASN A 247 -3.61 0.29 -4.44
CA ASN A 247 -5.03 0.09 -4.75
C ASN A 247 -5.69 1.39 -5.22
N SER A 248 -5.36 2.52 -4.57
CA SER A 248 -5.86 3.83 -4.99
C SER A 248 -5.45 4.18 -6.42
N LEU A 249 -4.22 3.87 -6.82
CA LEU A 249 -3.74 4.09 -8.18
C LEU A 249 -4.39 3.14 -9.21
N LEU A 250 -4.52 1.85 -8.88
CA LEU A 250 -5.12 0.86 -9.77
C LEU A 250 -6.59 1.17 -10.10
N VAL A 251 -7.36 1.63 -9.11
CA VAL A 251 -8.76 2.04 -9.32
C VAL A 251 -8.84 3.17 -10.34
N VAL A 252 -7.96 4.16 -10.24
CA VAL A 252 -8.01 5.31 -11.15
C VAL A 252 -7.57 4.93 -12.56
N ILE A 253 -6.58 4.07 -12.72
CA ILE A 253 -6.10 3.64 -14.06
C ILE A 253 -7.12 2.73 -14.75
N ARG A 254 -7.77 1.81 -14.02
CA ARG A 254 -8.71 0.83 -14.60
C ARG A 254 -10.12 1.34 -14.85
N THR A 255 -10.51 2.47 -14.28
CA THR A 255 -11.83 3.05 -14.55
C THR A 255 -11.84 3.66 -15.95
N ASN A 256 -12.51 2.98 -16.89
CA ASN A 256 -12.71 3.44 -18.26
C ASN A 256 -13.38 4.83 -18.29
N PRO A 257 -12.96 5.74 -19.20
CA PRO A 257 -13.58 7.06 -19.36
C PRO A 257 -15.09 7.01 -19.67
N SER A 258 -15.56 5.96 -20.37
CA SER A 258 -16.94 5.87 -20.86
C SER A 258 -18.00 5.76 -19.76
N VAL A 259 -17.69 5.07 -18.66
CA VAL A 259 -18.61 4.98 -17.49
C VAL A 259 -18.69 6.31 -16.74
N ILE A 260 -17.70 7.19 -16.94
CA ILE A 260 -17.65 8.51 -16.30
C ILE A 260 -18.53 9.49 -17.08
N GLU A 261 -18.48 9.46 -18.41
CA GLU A 261 -19.35 10.26 -19.28
C GLU A 261 -20.83 9.92 -19.08
N ASP A 262 -21.16 8.62 -18.95
CA ASP A 262 -22.54 8.18 -18.69
C ASP A 262 -23.07 8.63 -17.32
N ILE A 263 -22.25 8.60 -16.25
CA ILE A 263 -22.68 9.02 -14.91
C ILE A 263 -22.72 10.55 -14.77
N GLU A 264 -21.83 11.26 -15.45
CA GLU A 264 -21.78 12.73 -15.46
C GLU A 264 -22.92 13.31 -16.32
N GLN A 265 -23.24 12.68 -17.47
CA GLN A 265 -24.47 12.98 -18.23
C GLN A 265 -25.72 12.67 -17.42
N LEU A 266 -25.80 11.52 -16.72
CA LEU A 266 -26.94 11.24 -15.84
C LEU A 266 -27.06 12.24 -14.68
N HIS A 267 -25.95 12.79 -14.19
CA HIS A 267 -25.95 13.76 -13.09
C HIS A 267 -26.34 15.16 -13.57
N ASP A 268 -25.87 15.60 -14.74
CA ASP A 268 -26.27 16.86 -15.36
C ASP A 268 -27.73 16.82 -15.84
N ASP A 269 -28.20 15.71 -16.40
CA ASP A 269 -29.61 15.52 -16.77
C ASP A 269 -30.52 15.53 -15.53
N LEU A 270 -30.07 15.02 -14.37
CA LEU A 270 -30.81 15.14 -13.10
C LEU A 270 -30.80 16.57 -12.53
N HIS A 271 -29.84 17.42 -12.92
CA HIS A 271 -29.73 18.79 -12.43
C HIS A 271 -30.51 19.81 -13.31
N ILE A 272 -30.89 19.45 -14.55
CA ILE A 272 -31.77 20.24 -15.42
C ILE A 272 -33.23 19.80 -15.25
N ASP A 273 -33.76 19.69 -14.03
CA ASP A 273 -35.21 19.53 -13.82
C ASP A 273 -35.76 20.25 -12.57
N SER A 274 -35.05 21.28 -12.09
CA SER A 274 -35.49 22.13 -10.98
C SER A 274 -36.17 23.44 -11.41
N ARG A 275 -36.59 23.58 -12.67
CA ARG A 275 -37.31 24.77 -13.18
C ARG A 275 -38.83 24.58 -13.30
N TRP A 276 -39.44 23.92 -12.34
CA TRP A 276 -40.89 24.01 -12.08
C TRP A 276 -41.14 24.57 -10.67
N GLY A 277 -40.75 25.83 -10.48
CA GLY A 277 -41.17 26.67 -9.35
C GLY A 277 -42.30 27.58 -9.82
N GLY A 278 -43.48 27.40 -9.23
CA GLY A 278 -44.76 27.92 -9.72
C GLY A 278 -44.90 29.43 -9.81
N LYS A 279 -45.75 29.84 -10.76
CA LYS A 279 -46.51 31.10 -10.67
C LYS A 279 -47.98 30.79 -10.92
N HIS A 280 -48.75 30.93 -9.86
CA HIS A 280 -50.19 31.12 -9.87
C HIS A 280 -50.52 32.44 -10.57
N PRO A 281 -51.56 32.49 -11.41
CA PRO A 281 -52.35 33.70 -11.51
C PRO A 281 -53.82 33.37 -11.23
N ASP A 282 -54.32 33.89 -10.11
CA ASP A 282 -55.74 34.17 -9.98
C ASP A 282 -56.04 35.40 -10.84
N ASN A 283 -56.92 35.25 -11.83
CA ASN A 283 -57.84 36.33 -12.18
C ASN A 283 -59.10 35.77 -12.83
N THR A 284 -60.19 36.07 -12.15
CA THR A 284 -61.59 35.83 -12.48
C THR A 284 -62.02 36.69 -13.66
N ALA A 285 -62.68 36.13 -14.68
CA ALA A 285 -63.88 36.69 -15.33
C ALA A 285 -64.29 35.93 -16.62
N ALA A 286 -65.59 35.88 -16.83
CA ALA A 286 -66.31 35.72 -18.11
C ALA A 286 -66.53 34.31 -18.67
N PHE A 287 -67.57 33.68 -18.10
CA PHE A 287 -68.68 33.02 -18.78
C PHE A 287 -68.86 33.41 -20.27
N VAL A 288 -68.67 32.46 -21.19
CA VAL A 288 -69.44 32.36 -22.46
C VAL A 288 -69.59 30.87 -22.80
N ILE A 289 -70.82 30.40 -22.79
CA ILE A 289 -71.25 29.17 -23.44
C ILE A 289 -71.77 29.61 -24.81
N ASP A 290 -71.27 29.01 -25.89
CA ASP A 290 -72.10 28.77 -27.07
C ASP A 290 -71.60 27.53 -27.86
N PRO A 291 -72.51 26.77 -28.48
CA PRO A 291 -72.32 25.41 -28.98
C PRO A 291 -72.05 25.36 -30.50
N GLU A 292 -72.00 24.14 -31.04
CA GLU A 292 -71.80 23.75 -32.45
C GLU A 292 -70.34 23.71 -32.94
N ARG A 293 -69.85 22.51 -33.28
CA ARG A 293 -69.94 21.98 -34.65
C ARG A 293 -69.10 20.70 -34.82
N SER A 294 -69.83 19.60 -35.04
CA SER A 294 -69.57 18.41 -35.88
C SER A 294 -68.15 17.97 -36.28
N ASP A 295 -67.99 16.65 -36.15
CA ASP A 295 -67.50 15.69 -37.15
C ASP A 295 -66.06 15.12 -37.09
N GLN A 296 -66.07 13.77 -37.08
CA GLN A 296 -65.13 12.83 -37.71
C GLN A 296 -63.73 12.69 -37.05
N SER A 297 -63.14 11.51 -36.87
CA SER A 297 -63.47 10.14 -37.29
C SER A 297 -62.51 9.16 -36.59
N ASP A 298 -62.97 7.91 -36.46
CA ASP A 298 -62.24 6.72 -36.02
C ASP A 298 -60.87 6.49 -36.68
N ARG A 299 -59.95 5.92 -35.88
CA ARG A 299 -59.02 4.78 -36.13
C ARG A 299 -57.87 4.89 -35.11
N GLY A 300 -57.53 3.87 -34.31
CA GLY A 300 -57.33 2.48 -34.70
C GLY A 300 -55.84 2.16 -34.64
N PHE A 301 -55.40 1.70 -33.46
CA PHE A 301 -54.21 0.92 -33.09
C PHE A 301 -53.30 0.41 -34.24
N GLN A 302 -51.97 0.61 -34.18
CA GLN A 302 -50.98 -0.49 -34.23
C GLN A 302 -49.50 -0.08 -34.08
N ILE A 303 -48.79 -1.00 -33.44
CA ILE A 303 -47.39 -1.06 -33.03
C ILE A 303 -46.48 -1.42 -34.23
N SER A 304 -45.27 -0.85 -34.32
CA SER A 304 -44.22 -1.30 -35.25
C SER A 304 -42.98 -1.77 -34.47
N PRO A 305 -42.44 -2.98 -34.73
CA PRO A 305 -41.19 -3.44 -34.14
C PRO A 305 -39.97 -3.22 -35.06
N VAL A 306 -38.86 -2.94 -34.38
CA VAL A 306 -37.45 -3.28 -34.63
C VAL A 306 -37.08 -3.82 -36.03
N ARG A 307 -36.22 -3.07 -36.75
CA ARG A 307 -35.45 -3.52 -37.92
C ARG A 307 -34.10 -4.10 -37.49
N SER A 308 -33.88 -5.39 -37.72
CA SER A 308 -32.56 -6.03 -37.77
C SER A 308 -32.09 -6.12 -39.22
N HIS A 309 -30.92 -5.56 -39.53
CA HIS A 309 -30.26 -5.72 -40.83
C HIS A 309 -29.34 -6.94 -40.82
N SER A 310 -29.57 -7.87 -41.73
CA SER A 310 -28.68 -8.98 -42.09
C SER A 310 -28.32 -8.88 -43.57
N SER A 311 -27.06 -9.12 -43.93
CA SER A 311 -26.58 -9.93 -45.08
C SER A 311 -25.33 -9.33 -45.76
N TRP A 312 -24.24 -10.10 -45.81
CA TRP A 312 -23.35 -10.32 -46.98
C TRP A 312 -22.67 -11.68 -46.74
N VAL A 313 -23.20 -12.76 -47.32
CA VAL A 313 -22.81 -13.44 -48.58
C VAL A 313 -21.68 -14.47 -48.41
N SER A 314 -22.04 -15.69 -48.82
CA SER A 314 -21.32 -16.97 -48.80
C SER A 314 -20.26 -17.09 -49.90
N LEU A 315 -19.25 -17.93 -49.68
CA LEU A 315 -18.66 -18.75 -50.73
C LEU A 315 -18.27 -20.12 -50.15
N ASP A 316 -19.01 -21.16 -50.56
CA ASP A 316 -18.72 -22.57 -50.38
C ASP A 316 -17.89 -23.13 -51.55
N HIS A 317 -17.06 -24.14 -51.24
CA HIS A 317 -16.70 -25.36 -52.02
C HIS A 317 -15.28 -25.83 -51.64
N HIS A 318 -14.91 -27.09 -51.49
CA HIS A 318 -15.55 -28.40 -51.28
C HIS A 318 -14.38 -29.36 -50.91
N VAL A 319 -14.58 -30.30 -49.96
CA VAL A 319 -14.11 -31.73 -49.91
C VAL A 319 -12.65 -32.03 -50.36
N GLY A 320 -11.68 -32.44 -49.51
CA GLY A 320 -11.53 -33.73 -48.78
C GLY A 320 -10.89 -34.83 -49.67
N PRO A 321 -10.32 -35.96 -49.17
CA PRO A 321 -9.42 -36.22 -48.03
C PRO A 321 -8.13 -36.98 -48.44
N ALA A 322 -7.11 -37.01 -47.57
CA ALA A 322 -6.20 -38.15 -47.29
C ALA A 322 -5.29 -37.78 -46.11
#